data_AF-A0A836K4Z1-F1
#
_entry.id   AF-A0A836K4Z1-F1
#
_cell.length_a   1.000
_cell.length_b   1.000
_cell.length_c   1.000
_cell.angle_alpha   90.00
_cell.angle_beta   90.00
_cell.angle_gamma   90.00
#
_symmetry.space_group_name_H-M   'P 1'
#
loop_
_entity.id
_entity.type
_entity.pdbx_description
1 polymer ?
#
loop_
_entity_poly.entity_id
_entity_poly.type
_entity_poly.pdbx_seq_one_letter_code
_entity_poly.pdbx_strand_id
1 'polypeptide(L)' 'MSEEQGKNKTIAETASANEPIEFESAVPKIRSQLLKWDGWGYKDSGFRVNDKNIIEFTGNR' A
#
# COMPACT_ATOMS: atom_id res chain seq x y z
N MET A 1 -48.91 -22.13 2.78
CA MET A 1 -47.94 -21.58 1.83
C MET A 1 -46.96 -20.73 2.64
N SER A 2 -46.12 -21.38 3.42
CA SER A 2 -44.77 -21.83 3.06
C SER A 2 -43.74 -20.80 3.52
N GLU A 3 -42.80 -21.34 4.27
CA GLU A 3 -41.62 -20.75 4.89
C GLU A 3 -40.82 -19.82 3.97
N GLU A 4 -40.17 -18.81 4.54
CA GLU A 4 -38.71 -18.74 4.42
C GLU A 4 -38.11 -17.88 5.54
N GLN A 5 -37.65 -18.55 6.60
CA GLN A 5 -36.69 -17.97 7.54
C GLN A 5 -35.31 -18.05 6.88
N GLY A 6 -34.79 -16.90 6.45
CA GLY A 6 -33.42 -16.75 5.96
C GLY A 6 -32.42 -16.98 7.08
N LYS A 7 -31.94 -18.22 7.20
CA LYS A 7 -30.77 -18.64 7.97
C LYS A 7 -29.51 -17.97 7.40
N ASN A 8 -28.93 -16.98 8.08
CA ASN A 8 -27.51 -16.67 7.91
C ASN A 8 -26.74 -17.33 9.04
N LYS A 9 -26.32 -18.57 8.73
CA LYS A 9 -25.53 -19.46 9.58
C LYS A 9 -24.07 -18.99 9.53
N THR A 10 -23.54 -18.70 10.72
CA THR A 10 -22.14 -18.46 11.06
C THR A 10 -21.16 -19.38 10.34
N ILE A 11 -20.05 -18.83 9.81
CA ILE A 11 -18.75 -19.52 9.81
C ILE A 11 -17.65 -18.50 10.10
N ALA A 12 -17.40 -18.29 11.39
CA ALA A 12 -16.06 -17.95 11.84
C ALA A 12 -15.25 -19.25 11.70
N GLU A 13 -14.47 -19.37 10.62
CA GLU A 13 -13.50 -20.45 10.47
C GLU A 13 -12.11 -19.85 10.48
N THR A 14 -11.62 -19.71 11.70
CA THR A 14 -10.21 -19.58 12.03
C THR A 14 -9.46 -20.81 11.49
N ALA A 15 -8.31 -20.56 10.87
CA ALA A 15 -7.24 -21.51 10.51
C ALA A 15 -7.38 -22.30 9.19
N SER A 16 -6.97 -21.65 8.10
CA SER A 16 -5.87 -22.24 7.31
C SER A 16 -4.60 -21.43 7.59
N ALA A 17 -3.95 -21.73 8.71
CA ALA A 17 -2.76 -21.02 9.20
C ALA A 17 -1.45 -21.44 8.50
N ASN A 18 -1.54 -22.28 7.45
CA ASN A 18 -0.37 -22.90 6.81
C ASN A 18 -0.30 -22.69 5.29
N GLU A 19 -1.26 -21.98 4.68
CA GLU A 19 -1.20 -21.62 3.26
C GLU A 19 -0.42 -20.30 3.12
N PRO A 20 0.61 -20.20 2.25
CA PRO A 20 1.27 -18.94 1.98
C PRO A 20 0.27 -17.93 1.42
N ILE A 21 0.05 -16.82 2.13
CA ILE A 21 -0.74 -15.70 1.61
C ILE A 21 0.13 -14.98 0.59
N GLU A 22 -0.15 -15.21 -0.69
CA GLU A 22 0.48 -14.46 -1.78
C GLU A 22 -0.16 -13.07 -1.87
N PHE A 23 0.63 -12.03 -1.57
CA PHE A 23 0.23 -10.65 -1.73
C PHE A 23 1.26 -9.90 -2.58
N GLU A 24 0.80 -9.30 -3.67
CA GLU A 24 1.61 -8.39 -4.47
C GLU A 24 1.61 -7.00 -3.85
N SER A 25 2.75 -6.61 -3.27
CA SER A 25 2.91 -5.27 -2.72
C SER A 25 3.26 -4.26 -3.80
N ALA A 26 2.53 -3.12 -3.82
CA ALA A 26 2.89 -1.97 -4.64
C ALA A 26 4.27 -1.38 -4.30
N VAL A 27 4.76 -1.66 -3.09
CA VAL A 27 6.13 -1.29 -2.67
C VAL A 27 7.06 -2.48 -2.98
N PRO A 28 8.18 -2.26 -3.70
CA PRO A 28 9.10 -3.34 -4.04
C PRO A 28 9.79 -3.92 -2.81
N LYS A 29 10.23 -5.19 -2.92
CA LYS A 29 11.00 -5.89 -1.86
C LYS A 29 12.23 -5.09 -1.44
N ILE A 30 12.96 -4.53 -2.40
CA ILE A 30 14.09 -3.63 -2.15
C ILE A 30 13.57 -2.18 -2.21
N ARG A 31 13.12 -1.67 -1.06
CA ARG A 31 12.49 -0.35 -0.95
C ARG A 31 13.38 0.78 -1.43
N SER A 32 14.70 0.66 -1.27
CA SER A 32 15.67 1.64 -1.74
C SER A 32 15.74 1.75 -3.25
N GLN A 33 15.01 0.97 -4.04
CA GLN A 33 14.85 1.23 -5.48
C GLN A 33 13.86 2.38 -5.73
N LEU A 34 12.83 2.51 -4.89
CA LEU A 34 11.70 3.44 -5.05
C LEU A 34 11.72 4.61 -4.05
N LEU A 35 12.12 4.34 -2.81
CA LEU A 35 12.11 5.27 -1.69
C LEU A 35 13.53 5.75 -1.35
N LYS A 36 13.61 6.92 -0.71
CA LYS A 36 14.88 7.42 -0.15
C LYS A 36 15.34 6.51 0.99
N TRP A 37 16.66 6.31 1.09
CA TRP A 37 17.25 5.42 2.11
C TRP A 37 17.53 6.16 3.43
N ASP A 38 17.70 7.47 3.34
CA ASP A 38 18.11 8.43 4.37
C ASP A 38 16.99 9.42 4.74
N GLY A 39 15.77 9.16 4.29
CA GLY A 39 14.68 10.10 4.47
C GLY A 39 13.32 9.54 4.13
N TRP A 40 12.34 10.43 4.04
CA TRP A 40 10.95 10.08 3.81
C TRP A 40 10.54 10.21 2.34
N GLY A 41 9.67 9.31 1.91
CA GLY A 41 9.01 9.36 0.61
C GLY A 41 9.83 8.83 -0.56
N TYR A 42 9.32 9.11 -1.75
CA TYR A 42 9.89 8.65 -3.02
C TYR A 42 11.15 9.42 -3.39
N LYS A 43 12.06 8.75 -4.11
CA LYS A 43 13.32 9.36 -4.54
C LYS A 43 13.15 10.57 -5.46
N ASP A 44 12.09 10.56 -6.28
CA ASP A 44 11.79 11.59 -7.26
C ASP A 44 11.01 12.77 -6.68
N SER A 45 10.62 12.70 -5.40
CA SER A 45 9.78 13.71 -4.76
C SER A 45 10.51 14.42 -3.63
N GLY A 46 10.41 15.74 -3.58
CA GLY A 46 11.03 16.56 -2.54
C GLY A 46 11.13 18.03 -2.92
N PHE A 47 11.41 18.86 -1.92
CA PHE A 47 11.59 20.29 -2.14
C PHE A 47 13.02 20.61 -2.61
N ARG A 48 13.12 21.53 -3.57
CA ARG A 48 14.39 22.16 -3.98
C ARG A 48 14.18 23.64 -4.23
N VAL A 49 15.27 24.41 -4.24
CA VAL A 49 15.27 25.78 -4.73
C VAL A 49 15.59 25.75 -6.22
N ASN A 50 14.75 26.36 -7.04
CA ASN A 50 14.96 26.44 -8.48
C ASN A 50 15.82 27.65 -8.88
N ASP A 51 16.09 27.80 -10.18
CA ASP A 51 16.93 28.87 -10.73
C ASP A 51 16.37 30.28 -10.47
N LYS A 52 15.08 30.39 -10.13
CA LYS A 52 14.40 31.65 -9.77
C LYS A 52 14.45 31.94 -8.27
N ASN A 53 15.20 31.15 -7.50
CA ASN A 53 15.24 31.19 -6.03
C ASN A 53 13.88 30.94 -5.37
N ILE A 54 13.01 30.15 -6.01
CA ILE A 54 11.70 29.77 -5.48
C ILE A 54 11.75 28.32 -5.02
N ILE A 55 11.14 28.03 -3.88
CA ILE A 55 10.97 26.66 -3.39
C ILE A 55 9.92 25.95 -4.26
N GLU A 56 10.30 24.84 -4.88
CA GLU A 56 9.40 23.99 -5.67
C GLU A 56 9.46 22.54 -5.20
N PHE A 57 8.36 21.81 -5.44
CA PHE A 57 8.28 20.38 -5.19
C PHE A 57 8.53 19.60 -6.48
N THR A 58 9.36 18.57 -6.41
CA THR A 58 9.74 17.71 -7.53
C THR A 58 8.87 16.46 -7.63
N GLY A 59 8.85 15.83 -8.83
CA GLY A 59 8.08 14.63 -9.12
C GLY A 59 6.74 14.91 -9.80
N ASN A 60 6.02 13.84 -10.17
CA ASN A 60 4.72 13.91 -10.83
C ASN A 60 3.73 12.90 -10.22
N ARG A 61 3.77 12.79 -8.89
CA ARG A 61 2.96 11.85 -8.10
C ARG A 61 1.67 12.48 -7.62
#